data_AF-A0A7S0N4I6-F1
#
_entry.id   AF-A0A7S0N4I6-F1
#
_cell.length_a   1.000
_cell.length_b   1.000
_cell.length_c   1.000
_cell.angle_alpha   90.00
_cell.angle_beta   90.00
_cell.angle_gamma   90.00
#
_symmetry.space_group_name_H-M   'P 1'
#
loop_
_entity.id
_entity.type
_entity.pdbx_description
1 polymer ?
#
loop_
_entity_poly.entity_id
_entity_poly.type
_entity_poly.pdbx_seq_one_letter_code
_entity_poly.pdbx_strand_id
1 'polypeptide(L)'
;EMFDKSVLAAAACLAGFGIVFYFQNNQKKASDSDKQLVSATYKVEAKHVAFLKDVQAKYAIKDISKAVRVAIQFVMDEKTEEKKIFTETLCNTCGGKKSKQDISFDIYPKQKAFLQSIPRSYTVKDEDKAMRCLLEYAETKGDRDAIFKTVRCRSC
;
A
#
# COMPACT_ATOMS: atom_id res chain seq x y z
N GLU A 1 -24.85 -54.86 -24.16
CA GLU A 1 -23.63 -54.14 -23.75
C GLU A 1 -23.97 -53.24 -22.58
N MET A 2 -23.56 -53.65 -21.38
CA MET A 2 -23.94 -53.01 -20.11
C MET A 2 -22.85 -52.01 -19.74
N PHE A 3 -22.97 -50.76 -20.19
CA PHE A 3 -22.05 -49.70 -19.77
C PHE A 3 -22.30 -49.37 -18.30
N ASP A 4 -21.33 -49.75 -17.48
CA ASP A 4 -21.35 -49.65 -16.03
C ASP A 4 -21.29 -48.16 -15.61
N LYS A 5 -22.43 -47.64 -15.14
CA LYS A 5 -22.61 -46.25 -14.69
C LYS A 5 -21.70 -45.88 -13.51
N SER A 6 -21.08 -46.86 -12.88
CA SER A 6 -20.17 -46.72 -11.74
C SER A 6 -18.83 -46.07 -12.12
N VAL A 7 -18.36 -46.25 -13.36
CA VAL A 7 -17.06 -45.70 -13.81
C VAL A 7 -17.15 -44.21 -14.15
N LEU A 8 -18.33 -43.73 -14.58
CA LEU A 8 -18.53 -42.31 -14.91
C LEU A 8 -18.54 -41.38 -13.69
N ALA A 9 -18.97 -41.88 -12.52
CA ALA A 9 -19.06 -41.08 -11.30
C ALA A 9 -17.69 -40.78 -10.65
N ALA A 10 -16.71 -41.67 -10.81
CA ALA A 10 -15.38 -41.50 -10.24
C ALA A 10 -14.52 -40.43 -10.97
N ALA A 11 -14.71 -40.29 -12.29
CA ALA A 11 -13.96 -39.32 -13.11
C ALA A 11 -14.36 -37.86 -12.83
N ALA A 12 -15.64 -37.61 -12.49
CA ALA A 12 -16.14 -36.27 -12.19
C ALA A 12 -15.57 -35.69 -10.87
N CYS A 13 -15.32 -36.55 -9.88
CA CYS A 13 -14.74 -36.12 -8.60
C CYS A 13 -13.27 -35.71 -8.75
N LEU A 14 -12.46 -36.49 -9.48
CA LEU A 14 -11.03 -36.20 -9.67
C LEU A 14 -10.78 -34.94 -10.51
N ALA A 15 -11.60 -34.69 -11.54
CA ALA A 15 -11.53 -33.46 -12.34
C ALA A 15 -11.89 -32.22 -11.50
N GLY A 16 -12.89 -32.32 -10.61
CA GLY A 16 -13.25 -31.24 -9.70
C GLY A 16 -12.14 -30.89 -8.70
N PHE A 17 -11.49 -31.89 -8.10
CA PHE A 17 -10.37 -31.66 -7.19
C PHE A 17 -9.15 -31.02 -7.87
N GLY A 18 -8.82 -31.43 -9.10
CA GLY A 18 -7.71 -30.85 -9.87
C GLY A 18 -7.93 -29.37 -10.20
N ILE A 19 -9.15 -29.01 -10.64
CA ILE A 19 -9.52 -27.62 -10.94
C ILE A 19 -9.49 -26.78 -9.67
N VAL A 20 -10.09 -27.26 -8.57
CA VAL A 20 -10.09 -26.53 -7.28
C VAL A 20 -8.66 -26.34 -6.76
N PHE A 21 -7.80 -27.35 -6.82
CA PHE A 21 -6.41 -27.24 -6.38
C PHE A 21 -5.60 -26.27 -7.26
N TYR A 22 -5.80 -26.31 -8.58
CA TYR A 22 -5.17 -25.37 -9.51
C TYR A 22 -5.58 -23.92 -9.23
N PHE A 23 -6.88 -23.66 -9.04
CA PHE A 23 -7.37 -22.33 -8.68
C PHE A 23 -6.84 -21.86 -7.31
N GLN A 24 -6.83 -22.72 -6.30
CA GLN A 24 -6.26 -22.39 -4.98
C GLN A 24 -4.77 -22.08 -5.05
N ASN A 25 -4.00 -22.84 -5.83
CA ASN A 25 -2.56 -22.62 -5.96
C ASN A 25 -2.25 -21.32 -6.73
N ASN A 26 -3.04 -20.99 -7.77
CA ASN A 26 -2.92 -19.70 -8.44
C ASN A 26 -3.29 -18.53 -7.54
N GLN A 27 -4.32 -18.68 -6.69
CA GLN A 27 -4.64 -17.65 -5.70
C GLN A 27 -3.53 -17.47 -4.65
N LYS A 28 -2.89 -18.56 -4.20
CA LYS A 28 -1.73 -18.47 -3.30
C LYS A 28 -0.55 -17.72 -3.95
N LYS A 29 -0.22 -18.06 -5.21
CA LYS A 29 0.84 -17.37 -5.97
C LYS A 29 0.55 -15.87 -6.14
N ALA A 30 -0.69 -15.50 -6.48
CA ALA A 30 -1.10 -14.10 -6.56
C ALA A 30 -0.99 -13.39 -5.20
N SER A 31 -1.40 -14.05 -4.12
CA SER A 31 -1.34 -13.49 -2.77
C SER A 31 0.09 -13.32 -2.23
N ASP A 32 1.04 -14.13 -2.67
CA ASP A 32 2.45 -14.01 -2.28
C ASP A 32 3.19 -12.98 -3.10
N SER A 33 2.86 -12.81 -4.40
CA SER A 33 3.37 -11.69 -5.19
C SER A 33 2.95 -10.33 -4.61
N ASP A 34 1.75 -10.23 -4.03
CA ASP A 34 1.27 -8.99 -3.39
C ASP A 34 1.99 -8.65 -2.06
N LYS A 35 2.70 -9.61 -1.48
CA LYS A 35 3.51 -9.41 -0.25
C LYS A 35 4.97 -9.10 -0.54
N GLN A 36 5.43 -9.30 -1.78
CA GLN A 36 6.80 -8.98 -2.15
C GLN A 36 6.98 -7.46 -2.22
N LEU A 37 7.89 -6.91 -1.41
CA LEU A 37 8.19 -5.49 -1.43
C LEU A 37 8.80 -5.08 -2.76
N VAL A 38 8.36 -3.93 -3.27
CA VAL A 38 8.91 -3.28 -4.46
C VAL A 38 9.53 -1.95 -4.06
N SER A 39 10.71 -1.66 -4.61
CA SER A 39 11.34 -0.36 -4.41
C SER A 39 10.68 0.67 -5.33
N ALA A 40 10.22 1.77 -4.75
CA ALA A 40 9.60 2.88 -5.46
C ALA A 40 10.24 4.20 -5.03
N THR A 41 10.67 4.99 -6.02
CA THR A 41 11.34 6.27 -5.80
C THR A 41 10.34 7.41 -5.87
N TYR A 42 10.35 8.28 -4.88
CA TYR A 42 9.48 9.45 -4.80
C TYR A 42 10.25 10.72 -4.48
N LYS A 43 9.81 11.85 -5.04
CA LYS A 43 10.36 13.18 -4.75
C LYS A 43 9.75 13.77 -3.49
N VAL A 44 10.46 13.64 -2.37
CA VAL A 44 10.00 14.11 -1.04
C VAL A 44 10.85 15.26 -0.51
N GLU A 45 10.29 16.04 0.42
CA GLU A 45 11.02 17.15 1.08
C GLU A 45 11.91 16.61 2.20
N ALA A 46 13.03 17.30 2.49
CA ALA A 46 13.93 16.89 3.57
C ALA A 46 13.25 16.82 4.95
N LYS A 47 12.26 17.68 5.21
CA LYS A 47 11.47 17.67 6.45
C LYS A 47 10.65 16.38 6.61
N HIS A 48 10.12 15.83 5.52
CA HIS A 48 9.35 14.57 5.56
C HIS A 48 10.26 13.40 5.94
N VAL A 49 11.53 13.43 5.52
CA VAL A 49 12.52 12.43 5.92
C VAL A 49 12.86 12.55 7.39
N ALA A 50 13.06 13.77 7.88
CA ALA A 50 13.31 14.01 9.30
C ALA A 50 12.12 13.54 10.15
N PHE A 51 10.90 13.83 9.72
CA PHE A 51 9.67 13.33 10.32
C PHE A 51 9.61 11.79 10.34
N LEU A 52 9.91 11.12 9.23
CA LEU A 52 9.93 9.65 9.18
C LEU A 52 10.96 9.04 10.13
N LYS A 53 12.13 9.70 10.31
CA LYS A 53 13.14 9.28 11.29
C LYS A 53 12.67 9.50 12.73
N ASP A 54 11.98 10.60 13.01
CA ASP A 54 11.36 10.86 14.32
C ASP A 54 10.31 9.81 14.66
N VAL A 55 9.42 9.50 13.71
CA VAL A 55 8.42 8.43 13.83
C VAL A 55 9.10 7.07 14.03
N GLN A 56 10.18 6.80 13.30
CA GLN A 56 10.95 5.56 13.45
C GLN A 56 11.44 5.39 14.88
N ALA A 57 12.05 6.43 15.45
CA ALA A 57 12.56 6.41 16.82
C ALA A 57 11.42 6.33 17.85
N LYS A 58 10.37 7.13 17.69
CA LYS A 58 9.25 7.24 18.66
C LYS A 58 8.42 5.95 18.75
N TYR A 59 8.14 5.30 17.63
CA TYR A 59 7.28 4.11 17.56
C TYR A 59 8.07 2.80 17.39
N ALA A 60 9.40 2.83 17.57
CA ALA A 60 10.29 1.68 17.41
C ALA A 60 10.07 0.93 16.08
N ILE A 61 9.88 1.69 14.99
CA ILE A 61 9.67 1.11 13.67
C ILE A 61 11.03 0.64 13.12
N LYS A 62 11.05 -0.54 12.49
CA LYS A 62 12.28 -1.14 11.94
C LYS A 62 13.05 -0.19 11.01
N ASP A 63 12.35 0.44 10.07
CA ASP A 63 12.93 1.25 9.01
C ASP A 63 11.93 2.32 8.53
N ILE A 64 12.44 3.37 7.89
CA ILE A 64 11.63 4.46 7.34
C ILE A 64 10.64 3.97 6.27
N SER A 65 10.98 2.93 5.51
CA SER A 65 10.07 2.35 4.52
C SER A 65 8.86 1.71 5.20
N LYS A 66 9.03 1.04 6.35
CA LYS A 66 7.92 0.51 7.16
C LYS A 66 7.02 1.64 7.66
N ALA A 67 7.57 2.77 8.09
CA ALA A 67 6.78 3.93 8.47
C ALA A 67 5.92 4.43 7.28
N VAL A 68 6.50 4.53 6.08
CA VAL A 68 5.75 4.88 4.87
C VAL A 68 4.67 3.86 4.55
N ARG A 69 4.97 2.55 4.62
CA ARG A 69 3.97 1.49 4.40
C ARG A 69 2.80 1.60 5.37
N VAL A 70 3.05 1.92 6.64
CA VAL A 70 2.02 2.10 7.66
C VAL A 70 1.17 3.34 7.35
N ALA A 71 1.79 4.46 6.97
CA ALA A 71 1.07 5.66 6.60
C ALA A 71 0.20 5.47 5.35
N ILE A 72 0.69 4.78 4.32
CA ILE A 72 -0.13 4.45 3.13
C ILE A 72 -1.27 3.51 3.52
N GLN A 73 -1.00 2.47 4.31
CA GLN A 73 -2.03 1.52 4.72
C GLN A 73 -3.13 2.22 5.54
N PHE A 74 -2.78 3.16 6.42
CA PHE A 74 -3.75 3.97 7.15
C PHE A 74 -4.75 4.65 6.22
N VAL A 75 -4.25 5.32 5.17
CA VAL A 75 -5.11 6.03 4.22
C VAL A 75 -5.95 5.07 3.37
N MET A 76 -5.41 3.91 3.03
CA MET A 76 -6.16 2.86 2.31
C MET A 76 -7.30 2.26 3.16
N ASP A 77 -7.09 2.14 4.47
CA ASP A 77 -8.09 1.60 5.40
C ASP A 77 -9.19 2.66 5.68
N GLU A 78 -8.78 3.92 5.86
CA GLU A 78 -9.64 5.04 6.27
C GLU A 78 -10.06 5.90 5.07
N LYS A 79 -11.07 5.46 4.32
CA LYS A 79 -11.58 6.18 3.12
C LYS A 79 -12.02 7.62 3.38
N THR A 80 -12.43 7.94 4.61
CA THR A 80 -12.77 9.31 5.01
C THR A 80 -11.55 10.21 5.06
N GLU A 81 -10.42 9.69 5.53
CA GLU A 81 -9.16 10.43 5.57
C GLU A 81 -8.53 10.54 4.19
N GLU A 82 -8.69 9.52 3.32
CA GLU A 82 -8.27 9.59 1.92
C GLU A 82 -8.79 10.85 1.21
N LYS A 83 -10.10 11.10 1.28
CA LYS A 83 -10.70 12.31 0.69
C LYS A 83 -10.16 13.59 1.32
N LYS A 84 -10.05 13.65 2.64
CA LYS A 84 -9.51 14.85 3.33
C LYS A 84 -8.05 15.13 2.92
N ILE A 85 -7.23 14.10 2.78
CA ILE A 85 -5.82 14.25 2.40
C ILE A 85 -5.70 14.74 0.96
N PHE A 86 -6.42 14.13 0.02
CA PHE A 86 -6.21 14.41 -1.41
C PHE A 86 -7.13 15.48 -2.00
N THR A 87 -8.21 15.87 -1.31
CA THR A 87 -9.10 16.97 -1.71
C THR A 87 -8.81 18.27 -0.95
N GLU A 88 -8.62 18.20 0.38
CA GLU A 88 -8.49 19.41 1.21
C GLU A 88 -7.02 19.74 1.54
N THR A 89 -6.19 18.71 1.72
CA THR A 89 -4.77 18.88 2.04
C THR A 89 -3.98 19.07 0.75
N LEU A 90 -4.14 20.26 0.19
CA LEU A 90 -3.17 20.79 -0.76
C LEU A 90 -1.83 20.85 -0.04
N CYS A 91 -0.80 20.23 -0.62
CA CYS A 91 0.57 20.57 -0.25
C CYS A 91 0.68 22.09 -0.35
N ASN A 92 0.77 22.79 0.78
CA ASN A 92 0.90 24.24 0.85
C ASN A 92 2.22 24.73 0.20
N THR A 93 3.06 23.79 -0.25
CA THR A 93 4.37 24.02 -0.86
C THR A 93 4.37 23.92 -2.40
N CYS A 94 3.24 24.16 -3.08
CA CYS A 94 3.20 24.11 -4.56
C CYS A 94 3.97 25.26 -5.28
N GLY A 95 4.85 25.99 -4.60
CA GLY A 95 5.53 27.20 -5.12
C GLY A 95 7.06 27.13 -5.27
N GLY A 96 7.63 25.97 -5.65
CA GLY A 96 9.02 25.88 -6.18
C GLY A 96 10.20 26.14 -5.23
N LYS A 97 9.99 26.57 -3.97
CA LYS A 97 11.08 27.05 -3.10
C LYS A 97 11.75 26.00 -2.19
N LYS A 98 11.25 24.77 -2.10
CA LYS A 98 11.83 23.76 -1.20
C LYS A 98 12.57 22.67 -1.97
N SER A 99 13.75 22.30 -1.49
CA SER A 99 14.54 21.21 -2.02
C SER A 99 13.80 19.89 -1.84
N LYS A 100 13.64 19.18 -2.96
CA LYS A 100 13.10 17.83 -3.02
C LYS A 100 14.25 16.90 -3.39
N GLN A 101 14.24 15.71 -2.80
CA GLN A 101 15.22 14.68 -3.07
C GLN A 101 14.50 13.39 -3.45
N ASP A 102 15.11 12.65 -4.37
CA ASP A 102 14.65 11.34 -4.77
C ASP A 102 14.98 10.32 -3.67
N ILE A 103 13.94 9.71 -3.09
CA ILE A 103 14.11 8.69 -2.05
C ILE A 103 13.36 7.45 -2.43
N SER A 104 14.05 6.32 -2.35
CA SER A 104 13.46 5.00 -2.57
C SER A 104 12.90 4.45 -1.27
N PHE A 105 11.66 3.99 -1.32
CA PHE A 105 11.00 3.28 -0.24
C PHE A 105 10.56 1.90 -0.73
N ASP A 106 10.69 0.92 0.14
CA ASP A 106 10.19 -0.43 -0.11
C ASP A 106 8.74 -0.53 0.35
N ILE A 107 7.81 -0.63 -0.59
CA ILE A 107 6.37 -0.65 -0.35
C ILE A 107 5.71 -1.87 -0.99
N TYR A 108 4.49 -2.20 -0.59
CA TYR A 108 3.76 -3.29 -1.25
C TYR A 108 3.26 -2.88 -2.64
N PRO A 109 3.17 -3.80 -3.62
CA PRO A 109 2.66 -3.51 -4.96
C PRO A 109 1.28 -2.85 -4.94
N LYS A 110 0.37 -3.33 -4.07
CA LYS A 110 -0.95 -2.72 -3.87
C LYS A 110 -0.89 -1.25 -3.41
N GLN A 111 0.11 -0.90 -2.59
CA GLN A 111 0.30 0.46 -2.08
C GLN A 111 0.86 1.37 -3.15
N LYS A 112 1.78 0.85 -3.97
CA LYS A 112 2.28 1.55 -5.15
C LYS A 112 1.14 1.83 -6.14
N ALA A 113 0.33 0.81 -6.44
CA ALA A 113 -0.83 0.93 -7.34
C ALA A 113 -1.86 1.94 -6.80
N PHE A 114 -2.10 1.95 -5.49
CA PHE A 114 -2.95 2.94 -4.84
C PHE A 114 -2.41 4.37 -5.04
N LEU A 115 -1.13 4.62 -4.76
CA LEU A 115 -0.54 5.95 -4.98
C LEU A 115 -0.58 6.38 -6.46
N GLN A 116 -0.45 5.42 -7.38
CA GLN A 116 -0.58 5.65 -8.82
C GLN A 116 -2.01 5.96 -9.27
N SER A 117 -3.03 5.51 -8.54
CA SER A 117 -4.42 5.84 -8.86
C SER A 117 -4.85 7.21 -8.33
N ILE A 118 -4.18 7.74 -7.30
CA ILE A 118 -4.54 9.04 -6.69
C ILE A 118 -4.61 10.19 -7.71
N PRO A 119 -3.64 10.42 -8.61
CA PRO A 119 -3.71 11.50 -9.60
C PRO A 119 -4.89 11.39 -10.58
N ARG A 120 -5.47 10.18 -10.73
CA ARG A 120 -6.63 9.94 -11.59
C ARG A 120 -7.94 10.16 -10.82
N SER A 121 -7.95 9.80 -9.54
CA SER A 121 -9.13 9.89 -8.68
C SER A 121 -9.29 11.27 -8.03
N TYR A 122 -8.21 12.04 -7.92
CA TYR A 122 -8.15 13.33 -7.25
C TYR A 122 -7.39 14.34 -8.13
N THR A 123 -7.63 15.64 -7.95
CA THR A 123 -6.91 16.72 -8.66
C THR A 123 -5.47 16.90 -8.15
N VAL A 124 -4.77 15.80 -7.96
CA VAL A 124 -3.36 15.71 -7.57
C VAL A 124 -2.52 15.55 -8.83
N LYS A 125 -1.42 16.29 -8.93
CA LYS A 125 -0.60 16.37 -10.15
C LYS A 125 0.02 15.04 -10.55
N ASP A 126 0.65 14.36 -9.59
CA ASP A 126 1.48 13.18 -9.79
C ASP A 126 1.57 12.35 -8.51
N GLU A 127 2.06 11.12 -8.63
CA GLU A 127 2.26 10.20 -7.48
C GLU A 127 3.24 10.78 -6.45
N ASP A 128 4.23 11.56 -6.89
CA ASP A 128 5.15 12.30 -6.02
C ASP A 128 4.40 13.29 -5.12
N LYS A 129 3.44 14.05 -5.68
CA LYS A 129 2.62 14.97 -4.90
C LYS A 129 1.67 14.20 -3.99
N ALA A 130 1.13 13.06 -4.41
CA ALA A 130 0.32 12.21 -3.54
C ALA A 130 1.11 11.77 -2.30
N MET A 131 2.34 11.26 -2.49
CA MET A 131 3.23 10.88 -1.40
C MET A 131 3.50 12.06 -0.46
N ARG A 132 3.85 13.23 -1.00
CA ARG A 132 4.10 14.44 -0.19
C ARG A 132 2.87 14.89 0.59
N CYS A 133 1.68 14.88 -0.02
CA CYS A 133 0.43 15.25 0.66
C CYS A 133 0.13 14.29 1.82
N LEU A 134 0.35 12.99 1.63
CA LEU A 134 0.19 11.99 2.67
C LEU A 134 1.16 12.21 3.84
N LEU A 135 2.44 12.46 3.55
CA LEU A 135 3.44 12.72 4.58
C LEU A 135 3.20 14.06 5.30
N GLU A 136 2.79 15.09 4.57
CA GLU A 136 2.42 16.40 5.14
C GLU A 136 1.25 16.26 6.12
N TYR A 137 0.22 15.50 5.73
CA TYR A 137 -0.92 15.23 6.58
C TYR A 137 -0.46 14.49 7.85
N ALA A 138 0.28 13.39 7.72
CA ALA A 138 0.78 12.62 8.85
C ALA A 138 1.68 13.44 9.81
N GLU A 139 2.41 14.41 9.27
CA GLU A 139 3.26 15.32 10.05
C GLU A 139 2.45 16.38 10.81
N THR A 140 1.45 16.99 10.17
CA THR A 140 0.83 18.25 10.62
C THR A 140 -0.61 18.13 11.13
N LYS A 141 -1.45 17.34 10.49
CA LYS A 141 -2.90 17.27 10.76
C LYS A 141 -3.36 15.91 11.31
N GLY A 142 -2.68 14.84 10.92
CA GLY A 142 -3.02 13.47 11.28
C GLY A 142 -2.62 13.15 12.71
N ASP A 143 -3.42 12.32 13.36
CA ASP A 143 -3.06 11.74 14.66
C ASP A 143 -1.97 10.68 14.46
N ARG A 144 -0.75 11.03 14.88
CA ARG A 144 0.43 10.15 14.76
C ARG A 144 0.27 8.84 15.51
N ASP A 145 -0.42 8.83 16.66
CA ASP A 145 -0.66 7.60 17.39
C ASP A 145 -1.67 6.72 16.64
N ALA A 146 -2.75 7.30 16.11
CA ALA A 146 -3.72 6.55 15.30
C ALA A 146 -3.09 5.95 14.03
N ILE A 147 -2.14 6.67 13.42
CA ILE A 147 -1.44 6.23 12.20
C ILE A 147 -0.38 5.17 12.53
N PHE A 148 0.54 5.44 13.47
CA PHE A 148 1.79 4.67 13.62
C PHE A 148 1.83 3.71 14.81
N LYS A 149 0.98 3.90 15.84
CA LYS A 149 0.95 3.02 17.02
C LYS A 149 0.21 1.71 16.75
N THR A 150 -0.76 1.75 15.85
CA THR A 150 -1.57 0.58 15.49
C THR A 150 -0.79 -0.35 14.56
N VAL A 151 -0.76 -1.64 14.87
CA VAL A 151 -0.17 -2.66 13.99
C VAL A 151 -1.05 -2.84 12.74
N ARG A 152 -0.77 -2.06 11.69
CA ARG A 152 -1.49 -2.12 10.40
C ARG A 152 -0.83 -3.03 9.38
N CYS A 153 0.47 -3.28 9.53
CA CYS A 153 1.21 -4.24 8.70
C CYS A 153 1.30 -5.57 9.45
N ARG A 154 0.46 -6.55 9.09
CA ARG A 154 0.48 -7.92 9.64
C ARG A 154 1.45 -8.86 8.92
N SER A 155 2.00 -8.41 7.80
CA SER A 155 2.96 -9.16 6.96
C SER A 155 4.42 -8.79 7.27
N CYS A 156 4.62 -8.02 8.33
CA CYS A 156 5.90 -7.55 8.86
C CYS A 156 5.76 -7.38 10.39
#